data_AF-A0A7W8W062-F1
#
_entry.id   AF-A0A7W8W062-F1
#
_cell.length_a   1.000
_cell.length_b   1.000
_cell.length_c   1.000
_cell.angle_alpha   90.00
_cell.angle_beta   90.00
_cell.angle_gamma   90.00
#
_symmetry.space_group_name_H-M   'P 1'
#
loop_
_entity.id
_entity.type
_entity.pdbx_description
1 polymer ?
#
loop_
_entity_poly.entity_id
_entity_poly.type
_entity_poly.pdbx_seq_one_letter_code
_entity_poly.pdbx_strand_id
1 'polypeptide(L)' 'MRVPDEFVRHRVLDLVGDMAMAGAPLLGRVSALRPSHEMNYRLVAALLSDRDAWEGAEFAG' A
#
# COMPACT_ATOMS: atom_id res chain seq x y z
N MET A 1 -3.85 -24.18 9.37
CA MET A 1 -4.48 -23.06 8.65
C MET A 1 -5.92 -23.00 9.12
N ARG A 2 -6.30 -21.94 9.85
CA ARG A 2 -7.52 -21.90 10.68
C ARG A 2 -8.70 -21.24 10.00
N VAL A 3 -8.51 -20.64 8.83
CA VAL A 3 -9.55 -19.98 8.03
C VAL A 3 -9.25 -20.19 6.53
N PRO A 4 -10.24 -20.43 5.66
CA PRO A 4 -10.05 -20.32 4.22
C PRO A 4 -9.43 -18.97 3.85
N ASP A 5 -8.50 -18.95 2.89
CA ASP A 5 -7.84 -17.74 2.36
C ASP A 5 -6.93 -16.97 3.33
N GLU A 6 -6.57 -17.55 4.48
CA GLU A 6 -5.67 -16.95 5.47
C GLU A 6 -4.36 -16.42 4.85
N PHE A 7 -3.76 -17.16 3.91
CA PHE A 7 -2.54 -16.74 3.21
C PHE A 7 -2.74 -15.52 2.30
N VAL A 8 -3.89 -15.40 1.64
CA VAL A 8 -4.21 -14.26 0.79
C VAL A 8 -4.47 -13.03 1.66
N ARG A 9 -5.21 -13.20 2.75
CA ARG A 9 -5.46 -12.15 3.75
C ARG A 9 -4.16 -11.63 4.37
N HIS A 10 -3.21 -12.52 4.66
CA HIS A 10 -1.90 -12.12 5.16
C HIS A 10 -1.15 -11.24 4.16
N ARG A 11 -1.12 -11.62 2.87
CA ARG A 11 -0.49 -10.79 1.83
C ARG A 11 -1.16 -9.43 1.64
N VAL A 12 -2.48 -9.35 1.81
CA VAL A 12 -3.19 -8.06 1.76
C VAL A 12 -2.81 -7.21 2.98
N LEU A 13 -2.72 -7.81 4.16
CA LEU A 13 -2.29 -7.11 5.37
C LEU A 13 -0.84 -6.61 5.25
N ASP A 14 0.05 -7.44 4.71
CA ASP A 14 1.44 -7.07 4.40
C ASP A 14 1.49 -5.90 3.42
N LEU A 15 0.70 -5.95 2.35
CA LEU A 15 0.59 -4.86 1.37
C LEU A 15 0.13 -3.56 2.04
N VAL A 16 -0.90 -3.60 2.89
CA VAL A 16 -1.37 -2.42 3.64
C VAL A 16 -0.28 -1.89 4.56
N GLY A 17 0.46 -2.77 5.25
CA GLY A 17 1.59 -2.39 6.11
C GLY A 17 2.71 -1.71 5.32
N ASP A 18 3.07 -2.25 4.16
CA ASP A 18 4.10 -1.67 3.29
C ASP A 18 3.66 -0.30 2.73
N MET A 19 2.38 -0.14 2.37
CA MET A 19 1.83 1.15 1.92
C MET A 19 1.87 2.23 3.01
N ALA A 20 1.77 1.84 4.30
CA ALA A 20 1.85 2.79 5.41
C ALA A 20 3.23 3.46 5.52
N MET A 21 4.28 2.90 4.90
CA MET A 21 5.61 3.53 4.80
C MET A 21 5.59 4.82 3.98
N ALA A 22 4.50 5.16 3.30
CA ALA A 22 4.31 6.46 2.65
C ALA A 22 4.33 7.66 3.64
N GLY A 23 4.17 7.42 4.94
CA GLY A 23 4.25 8.44 5.99
C GLY A 23 2.96 9.22 6.22
N ALA A 24 1.92 8.98 5.42
CA ALA A 24 0.57 9.49 5.60
C ALA A 24 -0.46 8.45 5.09
N PRO A 25 -1.72 8.47 5.56
CA PRO A 25 -2.77 7.63 5.01
C PRO A 25 -2.94 7.86 3.51
N LEU A 26 -2.91 6.78 2.73
CA LEU A 26 -3.12 6.86 1.28
C LEU A 26 -4.61 6.80 0.96
N LEU A 27 -5.11 7.84 0.28
CA LEU A 27 -6.40 7.79 -0.38
C LEU A 27 -6.19 7.38 -1.84
N GLY A 28 -6.49 6.12 -2.17
CA GLY A 28 -6.31 5.63 -3.54
C GLY A 28 -6.67 4.16 -3.70
N ARG A 29 -6.44 3.63 -4.91
CA ARG A 29 -6.64 2.21 -5.22
C ARG A 29 -5.31 1.56 -5.58
N VAL A 30 -4.95 0.52 -4.83
CA VAL A 30 -3.77 -0.32 -5.13
C VAL A 30 -4.24 -1.63 -5.78
N SER A 31 -3.54 -2.09 -6.81
CA SER A 31 -3.78 -3.39 -7.45
C SER A 31 -2.45 -4.09 -7.62
N ALA A 32 -2.35 -5.33 -7.12
CA ALA A 32 -1.11 -6.09 -7.14
C ALA A 32 -1.37 -7.56 -7.48
N LEU A 33 -0.54 -8.11 -8.37
CA LEU A 33 -0.56 -9.53 -8.74
C LEU A 33 0.71 -10.19 -8.21
N ARG A 34 0.56 -11.11 -7.26
CA ARG A 34 1.67 -11.78 -6.55
C ARG A 34 2.67 -10.78 -5.93
N PRO A 35 2.21 -9.84 -5.07
CA PRO A 35 3.09 -8.85 -4.47
C PRO A 35 4.17 -9.48 -3.58
N SER A 36 5.28 -8.75 -3.47
CA SER A 36 6.36 -8.96 -2.50
C SER A 36 6.67 -7.63 -1.82
N HIS A 37 7.29 -7.67 -0.63
CA HIS A 37 7.70 -6.46 0.08
C HIS A 37 8.58 -5.54 -0.76
N GLU A 38 9.48 -6.10 -1.57
CA GLU A 38 10.34 -5.32 -2.46
C GLU A 38 9.50 -4.58 -3.54
N MET A 39 8.51 -5.24 -4.13
CA MET A 39 7.61 -4.61 -5.10
C MET A 39 6.78 -3.50 -4.46
N ASN A 40 6.26 -3.73 -3.26
CA ASN A 40 5.45 -2.76 -2.53
C ASN A 40 6.31 -1.54 -2.14
N TYR A 41 7.53 -1.77 -1.64
CA TYR A 41 8.49 -0.71 -1.34
C TYR A 41 8.83 0.12 -2.58
N ARG A 42 9.12 -0.51 -3.72
CA ARG A 42 9.42 0.19 -4.97
C ARG A 42 8.24 1.05 -5.44
N LEU A 43 7.00 0.58 -5.26
CA LEU A 43 5.80 1.36 -5.56
C LEU A 43 5.72 2.62 -4.68
N VAL A 44 5.90 2.47 -3.37
CA VAL A 44 5.89 3.61 -2.43
C VAL A 44 7.03 4.58 -2.74
N ALA A 45 8.24 4.08 -2.97
CA ALA A 45 9.39 4.90 -3.31
C ALA A 45 9.17 5.70 -4.62
N ALA A 46 8.61 5.06 -5.64
CA ALA A 46 8.26 5.73 -6.89
C ALA A 46 7.19 6.81 -6.68
N LEU A 47 6.11 6.49 -5.96
CA LEU A 47 5.03 7.43 -5.62
C LEU A 47 5.58 8.66 -4.88
N LEU A 48 6.45 8.47 -3.90
CA LEU A 48 7.01 9.59 -3.12
C LEU A 48 8.07 10.41 -3.89
N SER A 49 8.73 9.79 -4.87
CA SER A 49 9.73 10.47 -5.70
C SER A 49 9.12 11.40 -6.75
N ASP A 50 7.87 11.14 -7.14
CA ASP A 50 7.12 11.93 -8.11
C ASP A 50 6.07 12.79 -7.39
N ARG A 51 6.34 14.10 -7.29
CA ARG A 51 5.43 15.05 -6.63
C ARG A 51 4.17 15.34 -7.43
N ASP A 52 4.16 15.03 -8.73
CA ASP A 52 2.99 15.22 -9.58
C ASP A 52 2.06 13.99 -9.55
N ALA A 53 2.52 12.87 -8.99
CA ALA A 53 1.75 11.63 -8.86
C ALA A 53 0.75 11.61 -7.69
N TRP A 54 0.79 12.60 -6.80
CA TRP A 54 -0.11 12.71 -5.65
C TRP A 54 -0.30 14.15 -5.18
N GLU A 55 -1.38 14.38 -4.46
CA GLU A 55 -1.66 15.65 -3.80
C GLU A 55 -1.99 15.42 -2.31
N GLY A 56 -1.75 16.43 -1.49
CA GLY A 56 -2.19 16.41 -0.10
C GLY A 56 -3.69 16.67 -0.03
N ALA A 57 -4.41 15.83 0.71
CA ALA A 57 -5.83 16.02 0.99
C ALA A 57 -6.02 16.25 2.50
N GLU A 58 -6.78 17.28 2.85
CA GLU A 58 -7.22 17.56 4.22
C GLU A 58 -8.69 17.14 4.36
N PHE A 59 -9.01 16.44 5.45
CA PHE A 59 -10.39 16.10 5.78
C PHE A 59 -10.81 16.90 7.01
N ALA A 60 -11.83 17.74 6.87
CA ALA A 60 -12.46 18.37 8.01
C ALA A 60 -13.24 17.31 8.81
N GLY A 61 -13.06 17.32 10.13
CA GLY A 61 -13.78 16.45 11.07
C GLY A 61 -15.19 16.91 11.38
#